data_AF-A0A818WST1-F1
#
_entry.id   AF-A0A818WST1-F1
#
_cell.length_a   1.000
_cell.length_b   1.000
_cell.length_c   1.000
_cell.angle_alpha   90.00
_cell.angle_beta   90.00
_cell.angle_gamma   90.00
#
_symmetry.space_group_name_H-M   'P 1'
#
loop_
_entity.id
_entity.type
_entity.pdbx_description
1 polymer ?
#
loop_
_entity_poly.entity_id
_entity_poly.type
_entity_poly.pdbx_seq_one_letter_code
_entity_poly.pdbx_strand_id
1 'polypeptide(L)'
;MSHKGPDTMYYTDMKGKKHPDPYVGVTTIYCLNEDGTRIFFADPWLQNKFENELTTPEDGQFIAESMATSGSTLFLIQRGRNEFGKEINKMYTRFADFDSIGSNPALASTYNPNNNVPLVRYLPSEDCIKQPFINIQGKARSTKNISIYQIGWGQNNRQLRVQGTDVNEKLSHRGLNERGLHTKLILILDKNNQISIPLYARRGWRSLIGLSKSNLWKLVIPLEYLQNDNYQIQLILEKIFQNKFRHNVYVYETKQEIFITNTFYFQKQGAKLIFGELDDPVGLEKSLEGIDVVICLLTGHDQEILFNGQKSLIEASKKAHVKRFITSVMEWIYLELSSEKECYYYVPKQRIESLLENDSSVEHTFIATGLFAELLFIPRFGIDIKQRIIKSFGSSDMKISTTFSDDIALLLPDIILLDESKNARINLASFTTTFKEIQQIAENISGEKFQFIEDRSYENLTKEQLYNQVTEFVKSVYARGDGYFDKPFNKVHPILSKISTTTLEDYIKIKLSE
;
A
#
# COMPACT_ATOMS: atom_id res chain seq x y z
N MET A 1 14.12 -21.05 -22.08
CA MET A 1 15.23 -20.08 -21.94
C MET A 1 14.80 -19.03 -20.94
N SER A 2 15.71 -18.58 -20.08
CA SER A 2 15.48 -17.49 -19.14
C SER A 2 16.74 -16.61 -19.10
N HIS A 3 16.55 -15.30 -19.21
CA HIS A 3 17.62 -14.32 -19.02
C HIS A 3 17.36 -13.54 -17.73
N LYS A 4 18.40 -13.27 -16.95
CA LYS A 4 18.37 -12.24 -15.92
C LYS A 4 18.68 -10.90 -16.57
N GLY A 5 17.61 -10.20 -16.97
CA GLY A 5 17.70 -8.81 -17.40
C GLY A 5 17.84 -7.83 -16.22
N PRO A 6 17.97 -6.52 -16.51
CA PRO A 6 18.18 -5.48 -15.50
C PRO A 6 17.09 -5.47 -14.42
N ASP A 7 15.86 -5.90 -14.73
CA ASP A 7 14.74 -6.01 -13.79
C ASP A 7 14.98 -7.02 -12.64
N THR A 8 16.08 -7.77 -12.65
CA THR A 8 16.46 -8.64 -11.53
C THR A 8 17.16 -7.85 -10.43
N MET A 9 18.12 -7.00 -10.77
CA MET A 9 19.01 -6.18 -9.91
C MET A 9 19.84 -6.94 -8.85
N TYR A 10 19.26 -7.93 -8.17
CA TYR A 10 19.88 -8.73 -7.12
C TYR A 10 19.17 -10.07 -6.97
N TYR A 11 19.81 -11.01 -6.28
CA TYR A 11 19.12 -12.11 -5.61
C TYR A 11 19.50 -12.16 -4.13
N THR A 12 18.76 -12.92 -3.34
CA THR A 12 18.98 -13.06 -1.89
C THR A 12 19.34 -14.52 -1.57
N ASP A 13 20.45 -14.78 -0.88
CA ASP A 13 20.79 -16.14 -0.46
C ASP A 13 20.04 -16.60 0.82
N MET A 14 20.22 -17.87 1.21
CA MET A 14 19.58 -18.46 2.39
C MET A 14 19.97 -17.83 3.74
N LYS A 15 20.86 -16.82 3.77
CA LYS A 15 21.17 -16.02 4.97
C LYS A 15 20.60 -14.60 4.89
N GLY A 16 19.72 -14.33 3.93
CA GLY A 16 19.12 -13.01 3.71
C GLY A 16 20.07 -12.00 3.06
N LYS A 17 21.26 -12.44 2.61
CA LYS A 17 22.28 -11.58 2.02
C LYS A 17 21.98 -11.33 0.55
N LYS A 18 21.89 -10.05 0.19
CA LYS A 18 21.66 -9.64 -1.20
C LYS A 18 22.97 -9.62 -1.97
N HIS A 19 23.02 -10.36 -3.06
CA HIS A 19 24.08 -10.32 -4.05
C HIS A 19 23.57 -9.53 -5.25
N PRO A 20 24.26 -8.45 -5.68
CA PRO A 20 23.89 -7.78 -6.92
C PRO A 20 24.03 -8.78 -8.06
N ASP A 21 23.09 -8.73 -8.99
CA ASP A 21 23.18 -9.54 -10.20
C ASP A 21 24.28 -8.93 -11.09
N PRO A 22 25.23 -9.72 -11.63
CA PRO A 22 26.37 -9.15 -12.35
C PRO A 22 25.88 -8.48 -13.64
N TYR A 23 26.39 -7.28 -13.95
CA TYR A 23 25.99 -6.46 -15.10
C TYR A 23 26.11 -7.14 -16.48
N VAL A 24 26.77 -8.30 -16.55
CA VAL A 24 26.90 -9.14 -17.77
C VAL A 24 25.65 -10.01 -18.01
N GLY A 25 24.81 -10.19 -16.99
CA GLY A 25 23.62 -11.06 -17.02
C GLY A 25 23.95 -12.56 -17.02
N VAL A 26 22.92 -13.37 -16.77
CA VAL A 26 22.95 -14.84 -16.90
C VAL A 26 21.82 -15.27 -17.84
N THR A 27 22.11 -16.16 -18.79
CA THR A 27 21.16 -16.55 -19.86
C THR A 27 21.05 -18.06 -19.98
N THR A 28 20.44 -18.67 -18.98
CA THR A 28 20.35 -20.13 -18.87
C THR A 28 19.20 -20.69 -19.70
N ILE A 29 19.48 -21.74 -20.47
CA ILE A 29 18.46 -22.57 -21.12
C ILE A 29 18.25 -23.80 -20.25
N TYR A 30 17.00 -24.05 -19.87
CA TYR A 30 16.58 -25.21 -19.07
C TYR A 30 15.73 -26.13 -19.96
N CYS A 31 15.98 -27.43 -19.85
CA CYS A 31 15.29 -28.49 -20.57
C CYS A 31 14.79 -29.52 -19.56
N LEU A 32 13.48 -29.72 -19.49
CA LEU A 32 12.88 -30.83 -18.74
C LEU A 32 12.95 -32.09 -19.63
N ASN A 33 13.31 -33.24 -19.07
CA ASN A 33 13.36 -34.50 -19.80
C ASN A 33 11.95 -35.10 -20.04
N GLU A 34 11.84 -36.09 -20.92
CA GLU A 34 10.53 -36.63 -21.36
C GLU A 34 9.72 -37.31 -20.24
N ASP A 35 10.39 -37.95 -19.27
CA ASP A 35 9.74 -38.56 -18.11
C ASP A 35 9.47 -37.57 -16.94
N GLY A 36 9.92 -36.32 -17.07
CA GLY A 36 9.68 -35.26 -16.09
C GLY A 36 10.50 -35.33 -14.79
N THR A 37 11.40 -36.30 -14.61
CA THR A 37 12.19 -36.48 -13.38
C THR A 37 13.44 -35.60 -13.29
N ARG A 38 13.97 -35.10 -14.41
CA ARG A 38 15.26 -34.36 -14.47
C ARG A 38 15.16 -33.04 -15.23
N ILE A 39 15.82 -32.02 -14.71
CA ILE A 39 15.95 -30.71 -15.37
C ILE A 39 17.42 -30.53 -15.74
N PHE A 40 17.72 -30.54 -17.04
CA PHE A 40 19.06 -30.22 -17.53
C PHE A 40 19.16 -28.73 -17.86
N PHE A 41 20.37 -28.17 -17.80
CA PHE A 41 20.61 -26.79 -18.22
C PHE A 41 21.94 -26.60 -18.96
N ALA A 42 21.95 -25.55 -19.77
CA ALA A 42 23.12 -25.02 -20.47
C ALA A 42 23.15 -23.49 -20.32
N ASP A 43 24.35 -22.91 -20.28
CA ASP A 43 24.58 -21.48 -20.04
C ASP A 43 25.78 -21.00 -20.86
N PRO A 44 25.83 -19.74 -21.35
CA PRO A 44 26.97 -19.21 -22.11
C PRO A 44 28.35 -19.34 -21.45
N TRP A 45 28.42 -19.47 -20.13
CA TRP A 45 29.67 -19.67 -19.39
C TRP A 45 30.07 -21.14 -19.19
N LEU A 46 29.25 -22.09 -19.66
CA LEU A 46 29.48 -23.53 -19.60
C LEU A 46 29.87 -24.11 -20.97
N GLN A 47 30.22 -25.39 -21.02
CA GLN A 47 30.29 -26.09 -22.31
C GLN A 47 28.93 -26.06 -23.01
N ASN A 48 28.92 -25.96 -24.34
CA ASN A 48 27.70 -25.89 -25.16
C ASN A 48 26.97 -27.25 -25.25
N LYS A 49 26.47 -27.74 -24.11
CA LYS A 49 25.79 -29.02 -23.92
C LYS A 49 24.87 -28.97 -22.70
N PHE A 50 23.84 -29.80 -22.68
CA PHE A 50 22.93 -29.99 -21.55
C PHE A 50 23.42 -31.09 -20.58
N GLU A 51 24.71 -31.03 -20.17
CA GLU A 51 25.33 -32.00 -19.26
C GLU A 51 25.18 -31.65 -17.76
N ASN A 52 24.62 -30.47 -17.44
CA ASN A 52 24.44 -30.00 -16.06
C ASN A 52 23.00 -30.26 -15.62
N GLU A 53 22.81 -30.86 -14.44
CA GLU A 53 21.50 -31.30 -13.93
C GLU A 53 21.08 -30.55 -12.66
N LEU A 54 19.79 -30.21 -12.56
CA LEU A 54 19.12 -29.75 -11.37
C LEU A 54 18.10 -30.82 -10.94
N THR A 55 18.24 -31.30 -9.70
CA THR A 55 17.26 -32.21 -9.08
C THR A 55 15.87 -31.59 -9.06
N THR A 56 14.85 -32.38 -9.37
CA THR A 56 13.44 -32.02 -9.19
C THR A 56 13.06 -32.00 -7.70
N PRO A 57 11.94 -31.35 -7.32
CA PRO A 57 11.45 -31.30 -5.94
C PRO A 57 11.24 -32.68 -5.30
N GLU A 58 11.02 -32.70 -3.99
CA GLU A 58 10.72 -33.92 -3.22
C GLU A 58 11.82 -34.99 -3.40
N ASP A 59 13.10 -34.58 -3.28
CA ASP A 59 14.30 -35.42 -3.41
C ASP A 59 14.36 -36.24 -4.73
N GLY A 60 13.90 -35.64 -5.84
CA GLY A 60 13.86 -36.29 -7.15
C GLY A 60 12.61 -37.14 -7.40
N GLN A 61 11.67 -37.23 -6.45
CA GLN A 61 10.42 -37.97 -6.59
C GLN A 61 9.33 -37.18 -7.32
N PHE A 62 9.51 -35.87 -7.50
CA PHE A 62 8.57 -35.02 -8.25
C PHE A 62 8.76 -35.18 -9.76
N ILE A 63 7.86 -35.95 -10.38
CA ILE A 63 7.68 -35.97 -11.84
C ILE A 63 6.97 -34.68 -12.28
N ALA A 64 7.70 -33.76 -12.91
CA ALA A 64 7.15 -32.53 -13.47
C ALA A 64 6.45 -32.82 -14.81
N GLU A 65 5.20 -32.36 -14.98
CA GLU A 65 4.46 -32.47 -16.23
C GLU A 65 4.78 -31.31 -17.20
N SER A 66 5.21 -30.16 -16.66
CA SER A 66 5.62 -28.97 -17.42
C SER A 66 6.47 -28.02 -16.58
N MET A 67 7.28 -27.21 -17.27
CA MET A 67 8.19 -26.22 -16.70
C MET A 67 8.09 -24.88 -17.45
N ALA A 68 8.14 -23.78 -16.72
CA ALA A 68 8.34 -22.42 -17.25
C ALA A 68 9.45 -21.70 -16.47
N THR A 69 10.16 -20.74 -17.08
CA THR A 69 11.36 -20.12 -16.48
C THR A 69 11.44 -18.61 -16.73
N SER A 70 11.76 -17.80 -15.71
CA SER A 70 11.94 -16.34 -15.84
C SER A 70 12.91 -15.79 -14.77
N GLY A 71 13.93 -15.04 -15.19
CA GLY A 71 14.94 -14.44 -14.30
C GLY A 71 15.60 -15.46 -13.37
N SER A 72 16.01 -16.60 -13.94
CA SER A 72 16.54 -17.83 -13.29
C SER A 72 15.66 -18.46 -12.20
N THR A 73 14.40 -18.05 -12.11
CA THR A 73 13.37 -18.76 -11.34
C THR A 73 12.67 -19.76 -12.26
N LEU A 74 12.78 -21.03 -11.94
CA LEU A 74 12.02 -22.13 -12.53
C LEU A 74 10.65 -22.21 -11.84
N PHE A 75 9.61 -22.60 -12.58
CA PHE A 75 8.27 -22.92 -12.10
C PHE A 75 7.84 -24.27 -12.68
N LEU A 76 7.42 -25.18 -11.80
CA LEU A 76 7.12 -26.58 -12.12
C LEU A 76 5.70 -26.94 -11.67
N ILE A 77 5.01 -27.78 -12.45
CA ILE A 77 3.69 -28.33 -12.13
C ILE A 77 3.67 -29.85 -12.31
N GLN A 78 3.00 -30.55 -11.39
CA GLN A 78 2.57 -31.94 -11.50
C GLN A 78 1.06 -31.98 -11.22
N ARG A 79 0.27 -32.55 -12.12
CA ARG A 79 -1.17 -32.81 -11.91
C ARG A 79 -1.39 -34.27 -11.52
N GLY A 80 -2.49 -34.55 -10.83
CA GLY A 80 -2.87 -35.90 -10.42
C GLY A 80 -4.30 -35.95 -9.88
N ARG A 81 -4.65 -37.08 -9.26
CA ARG A 81 -5.90 -37.26 -8.51
C ARG A 81 -5.61 -37.84 -7.13
N ASN A 82 -6.43 -37.52 -6.14
CA ASN A 82 -6.43 -38.21 -4.86
C ASN A 82 -7.28 -39.50 -4.91
N GLU A 83 -7.31 -40.24 -3.81
CA GLU A 83 -8.08 -41.48 -3.63
C GLU A 83 -9.59 -41.34 -3.93
N PHE A 84 -10.16 -40.15 -3.70
CA PHE A 84 -11.55 -39.80 -4.02
C PHE A 84 -11.75 -39.35 -5.48
N GLY A 85 -10.74 -39.51 -6.34
CA GLY A 85 -10.76 -39.12 -7.75
C GLY A 85 -10.74 -37.60 -8.01
N LYS A 86 -10.65 -36.76 -6.97
CA LYS A 86 -10.58 -35.30 -7.10
C LYS A 86 -9.23 -34.90 -7.69
N GLU A 87 -9.25 -34.01 -8.68
CA GLU A 87 -8.04 -33.45 -9.28
C GLU A 87 -7.24 -32.62 -8.26
N ILE A 88 -5.93 -32.86 -8.22
CA ILE A 88 -4.96 -32.15 -7.40
C ILE A 88 -3.77 -31.71 -8.27
N ASN A 89 -3.07 -30.68 -7.80
CA ASN A 89 -1.85 -30.17 -8.43
C ASN A 89 -0.81 -29.90 -7.34
N LYS A 90 0.42 -30.35 -7.56
CA LYS A 90 1.61 -29.97 -6.80
C LYS A 90 2.42 -29.01 -7.65
N MET A 91 2.91 -27.93 -7.06
CA MET A 91 3.64 -26.88 -7.76
C MET A 91 4.80 -26.35 -6.92
N TYR A 92 5.90 -26.05 -7.59
CA TYR A 92 7.15 -25.63 -6.96
C TYR A 92 7.84 -24.55 -7.78
N THR A 93 8.62 -23.70 -7.12
CA THR A 93 9.57 -22.77 -7.76
C THR A 93 10.96 -22.93 -7.19
N ARG A 94 11.99 -22.83 -8.02
CA ARG A 94 13.39 -22.88 -7.59
C ARG A 94 14.16 -21.76 -8.28
N PHE A 95 15.00 -21.03 -7.56
CA PHE A 95 15.95 -20.09 -8.17
C PHE A 95 17.32 -20.77 -8.25
N ALA A 96 17.73 -21.17 -9.46
CA ALA A 96 18.93 -21.98 -9.66
C ALA A 96 19.48 -21.82 -11.08
N ASP A 97 20.68 -21.24 -11.18
CA ASP A 97 21.51 -21.14 -12.38
C ASP A 97 23.00 -21.30 -12.01
N PHE A 98 23.88 -21.30 -13.03
CA PHE A 98 25.33 -21.49 -12.89
C PHE A 98 25.97 -20.62 -11.79
N ASP A 99 25.54 -19.36 -11.67
CA ASP A 99 25.99 -18.41 -10.65
C ASP A 99 25.44 -18.72 -9.25
N SER A 100 24.13 -18.96 -9.15
CA SER A 100 23.43 -19.05 -7.86
C SER A 100 23.58 -20.40 -7.17
N ILE A 101 23.79 -21.49 -7.90
CA ILE A 101 24.13 -22.80 -7.34
C ILE A 101 25.61 -22.92 -6.93
N GLY A 102 26.43 -21.92 -7.26
CA GLY A 102 27.86 -21.87 -6.91
C GLY A 102 28.79 -22.63 -7.85
N SER A 103 28.34 -22.97 -9.06
CA SER A 103 29.17 -23.63 -10.08
C SER A 103 30.12 -22.67 -10.80
N ASN A 104 29.85 -21.35 -10.79
CA ASN A 104 30.73 -20.34 -11.38
C ASN A 104 31.96 -20.06 -10.48
N PRO A 105 33.19 -20.46 -10.88
CA PRO A 105 34.39 -20.28 -10.05
C PRO A 105 34.86 -18.82 -9.93
N ALA A 106 34.36 -17.91 -10.77
CA ALA A 106 34.65 -16.47 -10.65
C ALA A 106 33.88 -15.81 -9.49
N LEU A 107 32.91 -16.52 -8.90
CA LEU A 107 32.01 -15.98 -7.87
C LEU A 107 32.28 -16.64 -6.52
N ALA A 108 32.97 -15.90 -5.65
CA ALA A 108 33.32 -16.38 -4.32
C ALA A 108 32.09 -16.86 -3.53
N SER A 109 32.22 -18.05 -2.92
CA SER A 109 31.17 -18.73 -2.18
C SER A 109 31.70 -19.35 -0.89
N THR A 110 30.81 -19.74 0.02
CA THR A 110 31.19 -20.37 1.30
C THR A 110 30.06 -21.17 1.93
N TYR A 111 30.44 -22.22 2.65
CA TYR A 111 29.54 -22.99 3.53
C TYR A 111 29.49 -22.44 4.97
N ASN A 112 30.27 -21.40 5.29
CA ASN A 112 30.24 -20.79 6.62
C ASN A 112 29.00 -19.88 6.78
N PRO A 113 28.03 -20.21 7.66
CA PRO A 113 26.81 -19.43 7.83
C PRO A 113 27.03 -18.07 8.49
N ASN A 114 28.19 -17.85 9.11
CA ASN A 114 28.56 -16.62 9.82
C ASN A 114 29.42 -15.68 8.95
N ASN A 115 29.52 -15.93 7.64
CA ASN A 115 30.38 -15.15 6.74
C ASN A 115 29.78 -13.79 6.34
N ASN A 116 30.32 -12.73 6.94
CA ASN A 116 29.92 -11.35 6.67
C ASN A 116 30.69 -10.67 5.52
N VAL A 117 31.71 -11.30 4.90
CA VAL A 117 32.48 -10.70 3.80
C VAL A 117 31.56 -10.37 2.62
N PRO A 118 31.47 -9.11 2.14
CA PRO A 118 30.56 -8.73 1.04
C PRO A 118 30.77 -9.56 -0.24
N LEU A 119 29.70 -9.71 -1.03
CA LEU A 119 29.65 -10.44 -2.32
C LEU A 119 29.99 -11.96 -2.27
N VAL A 120 30.53 -12.48 -1.17
CA VAL A 120 30.74 -13.93 -0.98
C VAL A 120 29.41 -14.61 -0.68
N ARG A 121 29.00 -15.54 -1.54
CA ARG A 121 27.68 -16.22 -1.53
C ARG A 121 27.63 -17.33 -0.48
N TYR A 122 26.52 -17.47 0.26
CA TYR A 122 26.31 -18.67 1.07
C TYR A 122 25.88 -19.86 0.18
N LEU A 123 26.43 -21.04 0.46
CA LEU A 123 26.04 -22.33 -0.14
C LEU A 123 25.61 -23.35 0.93
N PRO A 124 24.73 -24.32 0.61
CA PRO A 124 24.06 -24.51 -0.68
C PRO A 124 23.08 -23.39 -1.05
N SER A 125 22.61 -23.38 -2.29
CA SER A 125 21.62 -22.43 -2.78
C SER A 125 20.21 -22.69 -2.23
N GLU A 126 19.28 -21.77 -2.51
CA GLU A 126 17.87 -21.93 -2.14
C GLU A 126 17.25 -23.14 -2.86
N ASP A 127 16.48 -23.93 -2.12
CA ASP A 127 15.83 -25.15 -2.61
C ASP A 127 14.41 -24.88 -3.15
N CYS A 128 13.67 -25.92 -3.51
CA CYS A 128 12.37 -25.86 -4.16
C CYS A 128 11.27 -25.34 -3.22
N ILE A 129 10.92 -24.06 -3.33
CA ILE A 129 9.81 -23.43 -2.62
C ILE A 129 8.48 -24.01 -3.11
N LYS A 130 7.71 -24.62 -2.21
CA LYS A 130 6.37 -25.15 -2.50
C LYS A 130 5.36 -24.02 -2.70
N GLN A 131 4.64 -24.06 -3.82
CA GLN A 131 3.61 -23.08 -4.15
C GLN A 131 2.21 -23.52 -3.69
N PRO A 132 1.26 -22.59 -3.45
CA PRO A 132 -0.11 -22.93 -3.08
C PRO A 132 -0.79 -23.77 -4.16
N PHE A 133 -1.45 -24.87 -3.77
CA PHE A 133 -2.24 -25.67 -4.70
C PHE A 133 -3.52 -24.90 -5.12
N ILE A 134 -3.93 -25.07 -6.37
CA ILE A 134 -5.23 -24.60 -6.85
C ILE A 134 -6.31 -25.56 -6.35
N ASN A 135 -7.19 -25.07 -5.48
CA ASN A 135 -8.40 -25.80 -5.10
C ASN A 135 -9.39 -25.83 -6.27
N ILE A 136 -9.41 -26.96 -6.98
CA ILE A 136 -10.31 -27.25 -8.09
C ILE A 136 -11.69 -27.68 -7.54
N GLN A 137 -12.78 -27.19 -8.12
CA GLN A 137 -14.15 -27.44 -7.67
C GLN A 137 -15.10 -27.74 -8.84
N GLY A 138 -16.08 -28.61 -8.63
CA GLY A 138 -17.09 -28.98 -9.63
C GLY A 138 -16.48 -29.47 -10.94
N LYS A 139 -16.86 -28.84 -12.06
CA LYS A 139 -16.36 -29.17 -13.40
C LYS A 139 -15.00 -28.57 -13.74
N ALA A 140 -14.50 -27.58 -12.99
CA ALA A 140 -13.23 -26.91 -13.27
C ALA A 140 -12.06 -27.91 -13.34
N ARG A 141 -11.04 -27.63 -14.16
CA ARG A 141 -9.84 -28.48 -14.32
C ARG A 141 -8.59 -27.60 -14.43
N SER A 142 -7.43 -28.12 -14.05
CA SER A 142 -6.13 -27.51 -14.37
C SER A 142 -5.54 -28.17 -15.61
N THR A 143 -4.83 -27.42 -16.43
CA THR A 143 -3.99 -27.93 -17.52
C THR A 143 -2.53 -27.90 -17.10
N LYS A 144 -1.65 -28.57 -17.86
CA LYS A 144 -0.20 -28.48 -17.65
C LYS A 144 0.40 -27.14 -18.09
N ASN A 145 -0.34 -26.33 -18.84
CA ASN A 145 0.16 -25.08 -19.40
C ASN A 145 0.31 -24.04 -18.29
N ILE A 146 1.56 -23.64 -18.04
CA ILE A 146 1.95 -22.69 -17.01
C ILE A 146 2.80 -21.57 -17.59
N SER A 147 2.79 -20.41 -16.94
CA SER A 147 3.74 -19.33 -17.23
C SER A 147 4.26 -18.68 -15.96
N ILE A 148 5.46 -18.11 -16.09
CA ILE A 148 6.10 -17.29 -15.06
C ILE A 148 6.59 -15.99 -15.72
N TYR A 149 6.28 -14.86 -15.10
CA TYR A 149 6.67 -13.53 -15.54
C TYR A 149 7.36 -12.76 -14.40
N GLN A 150 8.22 -11.80 -14.72
CA GLN A 150 8.98 -11.03 -13.74
C GLN A 150 8.28 -9.70 -13.44
N ILE A 151 8.01 -9.45 -12.15
CA ILE A 151 7.22 -8.28 -11.68
C ILE A 151 8.02 -7.37 -10.73
N GLY A 152 9.35 -7.48 -10.74
CA GLY A 152 10.25 -6.62 -9.97
C GLY A 152 11.55 -7.30 -9.54
N TRP A 153 12.35 -6.54 -8.80
CA TRP A 153 13.71 -6.89 -8.39
C TRP A 153 13.76 -8.00 -7.33
N GLY A 154 14.74 -8.91 -7.40
CA GLY A 154 14.85 -10.09 -6.55
C GLY A 154 14.19 -11.35 -7.13
N GLN A 155 14.65 -12.54 -6.74
CA GLN A 155 14.14 -13.80 -7.28
C GLN A 155 12.66 -14.08 -6.96
N ASN A 156 12.19 -13.52 -5.83
CA ASN A 156 10.85 -13.74 -5.27
C ASN A 156 9.76 -12.79 -5.81
N ASN A 157 10.09 -11.94 -6.79
CA ASN A 157 9.13 -11.07 -7.47
C ASN A 157 8.84 -11.61 -8.89
N ARG A 158 7.99 -12.65 -8.89
CA ARG A 158 7.51 -13.34 -10.09
C ARG A 158 5.99 -13.49 -10.01
N GLN A 159 5.30 -13.42 -11.13
CA GLN A 159 3.88 -13.77 -11.29
C GLN A 159 3.80 -15.15 -11.93
N LEU A 160 3.20 -16.11 -11.23
CA LEU A 160 3.04 -17.52 -11.62
C LEU A 160 1.59 -17.76 -12.03
N ARG A 161 1.33 -18.25 -13.25
CA ARG A 161 -0.02 -18.53 -13.76
C ARG A 161 -0.16 -19.98 -14.22
N VAL A 162 -1.33 -20.56 -13.95
CA VAL A 162 -1.74 -21.89 -14.43
C VAL A 162 -2.98 -21.74 -15.30
N GLN A 163 -3.00 -22.33 -16.49
CA GLN A 163 -4.18 -22.37 -17.35
C GLN A 163 -5.11 -23.52 -16.94
N GLY A 164 -6.42 -23.31 -17.04
CA GLY A 164 -7.44 -24.28 -16.66
C GLY A 164 -8.77 -24.06 -17.37
N THR A 165 -9.79 -24.78 -16.92
CA THR A 165 -11.20 -24.48 -17.21
C THR A 165 -11.94 -24.13 -15.92
N ASP A 166 -12.91 -23.23 -16.00
CA ASP A 166 -13.75 -22.83 -14.87
C ASP A 166 -14.89 -23.85 -14.61
N VAL A 167 -15.77 -23.55 -13.65
CA VAL A 167 -16.94 -24.40 -13.33
C VAL A 167 -17.96 -24.51 -14.48
N ASN A 168 -17.87 -23.63 -15.47
CA ASN A 168 -18.70 -23.59 -16.68
C ASN A 168 -17.95 -24.18 -17.90
N GLU A 169 -16.81 -24.86 -17.66
CA GLU A 169 -15.94 -25.46 -18.68
C GLU A 169 -15.28 -24.45 -19.65
N LYS A 170 -15.33 -23.15 -19.34
CA LYS A 170 -14.68 -22.09 -20.12
C LYS A 170 -13.19 -21.99 -19.80
N LEU A 171 -12.39 -21.71 -20.81
CA LEU A 171 -10.94 -21.50 -20.67
C LEU A 171 -10.64 -20.33 -19.73
N SER A 172 -9.73 -20.53 -18.79
CA SER A 172 -9.34 -19.53 -17.79
C SER A 172 -7.87 -19.68 -17.40
N HIS A 173 -7.34 -18.69 -16.69
CA HIS A 173 -6.04 -18.75 -16.04
C HIS A 173 -6.19 -18.34 -14.57
N ARG A 174 -5.34 -18.88 -13.70
CA ARG A 174 -5.28 -18.53 -12.29
C ARG A 174 -3.84 -18.28 -11.86
N GLY A 175 -3.57 -17.10 -11.32
CA GLY A 175 -2.34 -16.83 -10.61
C GLY A 175 -2.24 -17.57 -9.29
N LEU A 176 -1.06 -18.10 -8.98
CA LEU A 176 -0.74 -18.64 -7.64
C LEU A 176 -0.32 -17.52 -6.68
N ASN A 177 0.37 -16.54 -7.23
CA ASN A 177 0.83 -15.33 -6.56
C ASN A 177 0.52 -14.11 -7.46
N GLU A 178 -0.69 -14.06 -8.02
CA GLU A 178 -1.26 -12.83 -8.60
C GLU A 178 -1.55 -11.82 -7.49
N ARG A 179 -0.45 -11.23 -7.02
CA ARG A 179 -0.37 -9.86 -6.54
C ARG A 179 -0.77 -8.95 -7.70
N GLY A 180 -2.07 -8.71 -7.88
CA GLY A 180 -2.49 -7.37 -8.30
C GLY A 180 -2.04 -6.38 -7.22
N LEU A 181 -1.89 -5.09 -7.51
CA LEU A 181 -1.33 -4.09 -6.59
C LEU A 181 -2.22 -2.85 -6.41
N HIS A 182 -2.95 -2.85 -5.27
CA HIS A 182 -3.47 -1.69 -4.53
C HIS A 182 -4.63 -0.87 -5.15
N THR A 183 -5.75 -0.76 -4.42
CA THR A 183 -6.10 0.42 -3.58
C THR A 183 -7.48 0.25 -2.92
N LYS A 184 -7.74 0.95 -1.81
CA LYS A 184 -8.97 0.93 -0.98
C LYS A 184 -9.28 2.39 -0.54
N LEU A 185 -10.38 2.76 0.11
CA LEU A 185 -11.38 2.04 0.92
C LEU A 185 -12.76 2.75 0.84
N ILE A 186 -13.85 2.08 1.25
CA ILE A 186 -15.21 2.64 1.43
C ILE A 186 -15.78 2.22 2.80
N LEU A 187 -16.51 3.10 3.49
CA LEU A 187 -17.12 2.87 4.82
C LEU A 187 -18.50 3.51 4.97
N ILE A 188 -19.44 2.79 5.61
CA ILE A 188 -20.89 3.01 5.51
C ILE A 188 -21.57 2.55 6.82
N LEU A 189 -22.54 3.31 7.36
CA LEU A 189 -22.99 3.18 8.75
C LEU A 189 -24.52 3.34 8.95
N ASP A 190 -25.25 2.24 9.23
CA ASP A 190 -26.72 2.25 9.49
C ASP A 190 -27.10 2.23 10.99
N LYS A 191 -28.09 3.04 11.36
CA LYS A 191 -28.37 3.63 12.68
C LYS A 191 -28.63 2.64 13.83
N ASN A 192 -27.57 2.27 14.59
CA ASN A 192 -27.69 2.01 16.03
C ASN A 192 -26.37 2.19 16.84
N ASN A 193 -25.70 3.35 16.68
CA ASN A 193 -24.60 3.99 17.48
C ASN A 193 -23.12 3.98 16.89
N GLN A 194 -22.24 4.85 17.42
CA GLN A 194 -20.79 5.18 17.18
C GLN A 194 -19.79 4.29 16.34
N ILE A 195 -19.10 4.91 15.33
CA ILE A 195 -17.60 5.18 15.11
C ILE A 195 -16.56 4.00 15.04
N SER A 196 -15.40 3.98 14.31
CA SER A 196 -14.79 4.73 13.14
C SER A 196 -13.64 3.96 12.39
N ILE A 197 -12.43 4.54 12.10
CA ILE A 197 -11.54 4.33 10.92
C ILE A 197 -10.00 4.43 11.26
N PRO A 198 -9.04 3.85 10.47
CA PRO A 198 -7.57 4.07 10.62
C PRO A 198 -6.72 4.46 9.36
N LEU A 199 -5.41 4.72 9.59
CA LEU A 199 -4.35 5.45 8.83
C LEU A 199 -3.48 4.72 7.74
N TYR A 200 -2.50 5.43 7.15
CA TYR A 200 -1.55 4.99 6.07
C TYR A 200 -0.08 5.45 6.30
N ALA A 201 0.96 4.60 6.13
CA ALA A 201 2.39 4.95 6.32
C ALA A 201 3.42 4.02 5.59
N ARG A 202 4.73 4.39 5.52
CA ARG A 202 5.74 3.82 4.56
C ARG A 202 7.23 4.17 4.91
N ARG A 203 8.32 3.35 4.89
CA ARG A 203 8.62 1.87 5.03
C ARG A 203 10.14 1.52 4.84
N GLY A 204 10.94 1.13 5.88
CA GLY A 204 12.10 0.18 5.74
C GLY A 204 13.48 0.38 6.45
N TRP A 205 14.26 -0.73 6.59
CA TRP A 205 15.73 -0.95 6.37
C TRP A 205 16.73 -1.69 7.35
N ARG A 206 16.34 -2.83 7.99
CA ARG A 206 17.08 -4.15 8.11
C ARG A 206 17.54 -4.73 9.50
N SER A 207 17.01 -5.93 9.81
CA SER A 207 17.72 -7.22 10.12
C SER A 207 18.33 -7.61 11.51
N LEU A 208 18.39 -8.95 11.71
CA LEU A 208 19.14 -9.82 12.67
C LEU A 208 18.46 -10.31 13.99
N ILE A 209 19.01 -11.40 14.57
CA ILE A 209 18.29 -12.47 15.33
C ILE A 209 18.99 -12.83 16.67
N GLY A 210 18.23 -13.22 17.72
CA GLY A 210 18.75 -13.86 18.96
C GLY A 210 17.65 -14.46 19.87
N LEU A 211 17.99 -15.42 20.75
CA LEU A 211 17.08 -16.16 21.65
C LEU A 211 17.58 -16.19 23.11
N SER A 212 16.69 -16.17 24.11
CA SER A 212 16.97 -16.54 25.51
C SER A 212 15.69 -16.90 26.32
N LYS A 213 15.84 -17.40 27.55
CA LYS A 213 14.77 -17.92 28.43
C LYS A 213 14.76 -17.27 29.83
N SER A 214 13.85 -16.33 30.11
CA SER A 214 13.45 -15.96 31.50
C SER A 214 12.26 -14.99 31.51
N ASN A 215 11.36 -15.09 32.48
CA ASN A 215 10.13 -14.29 32.54
C ASN A 215 10.31 -12.92 33.24
N LEU A 216 10.78 -11.92 32.51
CA LEU A 216 10.23 -10.56 32.62
C LEU A 216 10.36 -9.84 31.26
N TRP A 217 9.42 -8.95 30.96
CA TRP A 217 9.12 -8.45 29.63
C TRP A 217 10.29 -7.86 28.83
N LYS A 218 10.36 -8.20 27.54
CA LYS A 218 10.79 -7.25 26.50
C LYS A 218 10.26 -7.61 25.11
N LEU A 219 9.46 -6.70 24.55
CA LEU A 219 9.11 -6.70 23.14
C LEU A 219 10.34 -6.28 22.32
N VAL A 220 10.68 -7.04 21.29
CA VAL A 220 11.79 -6.74 20.35
C VAL A 220 11.30 -7.12 18.95
N ILE A 221 10.40 -6.32 18.38
CA ILE A 221 10.07 -6.37 16.94
C ILE A 221 11.07 -5.45 16.25
N PRO A 222 12.02 -5.93 15.43
CA PRO A 222 12.97 -5.05 14.77
C PRO A 222 12.28 -3.97 13.92
N LEU A 223 12.37 -2.68 14.24
CA LEU A 223 12.46 -1.88 15.50
C LEU A 223 12.52 -0.40 15.08
N GLU A 224 12.95 -0.19 13.84
CA GLU A 224 13.08 1.04 13.04
C GLU A 224 11.87 1.99 13.08
N TYR A 225 10.68 1.49 13.46
CA TYR A 225 9.46 2.25 13.74
C TYR A 225 8.67 1.73 14.98
N LEU A 226 9.36 1.04 15.89
CA LEU A 226 8.87 0.65 17.23
C LEU A 226 9.83 1.05 18.37
N GLN A 227 10.91 1.75 18.03
CA GLN A 227 11.37 2.90 18.80
C GLN A 227 10.51 4.08 18.29
N ASN A 228 9.62 4.71 19.08
CA ASN A 228 9.55 4.71 20.55
C ASN A 228 8.12 4.48 21.09
N ASP A 229 7.99 4.61 22.41
CA ASP A 229 6.85 4.17 23.25
C ASP A 229 5.52 4.89 22.97
N ASN A 230 4.85 4.54 21.86
CA ASN A 230 3.46 4.92 21.62
C ASN A 230 2.45 3.89 22.13
N TYR A 231 2.45 3.73 23.47
CA TYR A 231 1.33 3.20 24.26
C TYR A 231 -0.03 3.80 23.85
N GLN A 232 0.00 5.03 23.31
CA GLN A 232 -1.14 5.72 22.68
C GLN A 232 -1.83 4.90 21.58
N ILE A 233 -1.13 4.29 20.61
CA ILE A 233 -1.80 3.65 19.46
C ILE A 233 -2.61 2.43 19.90
N GLN A 234 -2.09 1.64 20.84
CA GLN A 234 -2.86 0.53 21.41
C GLN A 234 -4.04 1.05 22.25
N LEU A 235 -3.85 2.11 23.06
CA LEU A 235 -4.95 2.76 23.78
C LEU A 235 -6.00 3.39 22.86
N ILE A 236 -5.63 3.93 21.69
CA ILE A 236 -6.54 4.51 20.70
C ILE A 236 -7.36 3.40 20.06
N LEU A 237 -6.72 2.33 19.56
CA LEU A 237 -7.43 1.19 18.99
C LEU A 237 -8.31 0.48 20.03
N GLU A 238 -7.86 0.33 21.27
CA GLU A 238 -8.69 -0.20 22.34
C GLU A 238 -9.85 0.74 22.70
N LYS A 239 -9.67 2.06 22.76
CA LYS A 239 -10.79 3.02 22.99
C LYS A 239 -11.81 3.04 21.84
N ILE A 240 -11.36 2.92 20.59
CA ILE A 240 -12.23 2.86 19.41
C ILE A 240 -13.02 1.53 19.41
N PHE A 241 -12.36 0.40 19.69
CA PHE A 241 -12.93 -0.94 19.46
C PHE A 241 -13.31 -1.75 20.72
N GLN A 242 -13.19 -1.21 21.94
CA GLN A 242 -13.81 -1.81 23.15
C GLN A 242 -15.34 -1.65 23.17
N ASN A 243 -15.89 -0.70 22.42
CA ASN A 243 -17.32 -0.62 22.18
C ASN A 243 -17.73 -1.60 21.06
N LYS A 244 -18.83 -2.33 21.26
CA LYS A 244 -19.39 -3.22 20.23
C LYS A 244 -19.70 -2.44 18.95
N PHE A 245 -19.61 -3.11 17.80
CA PHE A 245 -20.14 -2.58 16.55
C PHE A 245 -21.65 -2.33 16.65
N ARG A 246 -22.03 -1.22 16.04
CA ARG A 246 -23.30 -0.52 16.25
C ARG A 246 -23.89 -0.02 14.91
N HIS A 247 -23.28 -0.45 13.81
CA HIS A 247 -23.65 -0.16 12.43
C HIS A 247 -23.32 -1.41 11.57
N ASN A 248 -24.07 -1.64 10.48
CA ASN A 248 -23.76 -2.70 9.51
C ASN A 248 -22.69 -2.24 8.51
N VAL A 249 -21.42 -2.63 8.71
CA VAL A 249 -20.31 -2.22 7.85
C VAL A 249 -20.12 -3.17 6.66
N TYR A 250 -19.95 -2.59 5.46
CA TYR A 250 -19.54 -3.26 4.23
C TYR A 250 -18.34 -2.52 3.62
N VAL A 251 -17.36 -3.26 3.07
CA VAL A 251 -16.10 -2.74 2.52
C VAL A 251 -15.94 -3.23 1.09
N TYR A 252 -15.86 -2.32 0.12
CA TYR A 252 -15.64 -2.64 -1.30
C TYR A 252 -14.14 -2.66 -1.65
N GLU A 253 -13.68 -3.70 -2.35
CA GLU A 253 -12.26 -3.92 -2.67
C GLU A 253 -12.04 -4.41 -4.12
N THR A 254 -11.09 -3.79 -4.83
CA THR A 254 -10.53 -4.33 -6.09
C THR A 254 -9.78 -5.64 -5.85
N LYS A 255 -9.62 -6.51 -6.86
CA LYS A 255 -8.94 -7.82 -6.68
C LYS A 255 -7.40 -7.70 -6.61
N GLN A 256 -6.88 -6.59 -6.11
CA GLN A 256 -5.47 -6.19 -6.24
C GLN A 256 -4.79 -5.93 -4.86
N GLU A 257 -4.09 -6.96 -4.38
CA GLU A 257 -3.33 -7.13 -3.13
C GLU A 257 -4.08 -6.98 -1.80
N ILE A 258 -4.06 -8.08 -1.04
CA ILE A 258 -4.51 -8.16 0.35
C ILE A 258 -3.28 -8.23 1.26
N PHE A 259 -3.13 -7.24 2.14
CA PHE A 259 -2.43 -7.44 3.41
C PHE A 259 -3.35 -8.26 4.33
N ILE A 260 -3.07 -9.56 4.45
CA ILE A 260 -3.94 -10.57 5.10
C ILE A 260 -4.33 -10.16 6.53
N THR A 261 -3.43 -9.46 7.24
CA THR A 261 -3.66 -8.87 8.55
C THR A 261 -4.88 -7.95 8.61
N ASN A 262 -5.05 -7.08 7.63
CA ASN A 262 -6.06 -6.01 7.66
C ASN A 262 -7.44 -6.57 7.30
N THR A 263 -7.49 -7.42 6.28
CA THR A 263 -8.71 -8.14 5.87
C THR A 263 -9.29 -8.98 7.02
N PHE A 264 -8.44 -9.74 7.72
CA PHE A 264 -8.87 -10.52 8.89
C PHE A 264 -9.20 -9.63 10.10
N TYR A 265 -8.50 -8.50 10.28
CA TYR A 265 -8.83 -7.51 11.31
C TYR A 265 -10.23 -6.94 11.10
N PHE A 266 -10.55 -6.40 9.92
CA PHE A 266 -11.87 -5.81 9.65
C PHE A 266 -13.00 -6.83 9.76
N GLN A 267 -12.81 -8.07 9.28
CA GLN A 267 -13.80 -9.14 9.46
C GLN A 267 -13.99 -9.55 10.93
N LYS A 268 -12.91 -9.60 11.73
CA LYS A 268 -13.00 -9.80 13.19
C LYS A 268 -13.71 -8.64 13.89
N GLN A 269 -13.57 -7.43 13.35
CA GLN A 269 -14.31 -6.23 13.72
C GLN A 269 -15.68 -6.11 13.01
N GLY A 270 -16.28 -7.23 12.59
CA GLY A 270 -17.66 -7.30 12.10
C GLY A 270 -17.92 -6.75 10.69
N ALA A 271 -16.91 -6.21 10.00
CA ALA A 271 -17.07 -5.68 8.65
C ALA A 271 -17.23 -6.80 7.61
N LYS A 272 -18.24 -6.66 6.76
CA LYS A 272 -18.43 -7.51 5.57
C LYS A 272 -17.54 -6.99 4.45
N LEU A 273 -17.09 -7.90 3.57
CA LEU A 273 -16.28 -7.55 2.40
C LEU A 273 -17.07 -7.81 1.12
N ILE A 274 -16.94 -6.90 0.16
CA ILE A 274 -17.47 -6.95 -1.20
C ILE A 274 -16.28 -6.77 -2.15
N PHE A 275 -16.26 -7.51 -3.26
CA PHE A 275 -15.12 -7.49 -4.19
C PHE A 275 -15.56 -7.13 -5.62
N GLY A 276 -14.94 -6.13 -6.22
CA GLY A 276 -15.23 -5.68 -7.58
C GLY A 276 -14.26 -4.58 -8.04
N GLU A 277 -14.13 -4.37 -9.35
CA GLU A 277 -13.17 -3.42 -9.92
C GLU A 277 -13.78 -2.03 -10.14
N LEU A 278 -12.95 -1.00 -10.32
CA LEU A 278 -13.39 0.36 -10.66
C LEU A 278 -13.69 0.54 -12.17
N ASP A 279 -13.32 -0.43 -13.00
CA ASP A 279 -13.59 -0.51 -14.45
C ASP A 279 -14.68 -1.54 -14.81
N ASP A 280 -15.41 -2.07 -13.80
CA ASP A 280 -16.62 -2.90 -13.98
C ASP A 280 -17.87 -2.14 -13.49
N PRO A 281 -18.54 -1.34 -14.36
CA PRO A 281 -19.74 -0.59 -13.99
C PRO A 281 -20.90 -1.46 -13.48
N VAL A 282 -20.98 -2.73 -13.90
CA VAL A 282 -22.08 -3.64 -13.51
C VAL A 282 -21.78 -4.32 -12.18
N GLY A 283 -20.50 -4.65 -11.93
CA GLY A 283 -20.01 -5.10 -10.62
C GLY A 283 -20.13 -4.00 -9.56
N LEU A 284 -19.76 -2.75 -9.90
CA LEU A 284 -19.92 -1.57 -9.04
C LEU A 284 -21.39 -1.34 -8.66
N GLU A 285 -22.28 -1.23 -9.65
CA GLU A 285 -23.71 -0.98 -9.46
C GLU A 285 -24.35 -2.00 -8.50
N LYS A 286 -24.11 -3.29 -8.73
CA LYS A 286 -24.59 -4.38 -7.86
C LYS A 286 -23.99 -4.39 -6.47
N SER A 287 -22.75 -3.91 -6.34
CA SER A 287 -22.05 -3.83 -5.05
C SER A 287 -22.48 -2.64 -4.19
N LEU A 288 -23.25 -1.72 -4.76
CA LEU A 288 -23.86 -0.59 -4.09
C LEU A 288 -25.38 -0.77 -3.88
N GLU A 289 -25.97 -1.91 -4.28
CA GLU A 289 -27.39 -2.20 -4.01
C GLU A 289 -27.69 -2.18 -2.50
N GLY A 290 -28.60 -1.30 -2.08
CA GLY A 290 -28.97 -1.12 -0.67
C GLY A 290 -27.95 -0.35 0.17
N ILE A 291 -27.01 0.37 -0.46
CA ILE A 291 -26.00 1.20 0.20
C ILE A 291 -26.46 2.65 0.32
N ASP A 292 -26.42 3.21 1.53
CA ASP A 292 -26.88 4.57 1.80
C ASP A 292 -25.82 5.66 1.58
N VAL A 293 -24.54 5.42 1.93
CA VAL A 293 -23.50 6.46 1.88
C VAL A 293 -22.18 5.89 1.38
N VAL A 294 -21.69 6.34 0.23
CA VAL A 294 -20.36 5.96 -0.29
C VAL A 294 -19.33 6.98 0.15
N ILE A 295 -18.28 6.53 0.84
CA ILE A 295 -17.08 7.34 1.11
C ILE A 295 -15.95 6.88 0.19
N CYS A 296 -15.49 7.76 -0.70
CA CYS A 296 -14.37 7.48 -1.60
C CYS A 296 -13.06 7.98 -0.99
N LEU A 297 -12.11 7.08 -0.73
CA LEU A 297 -10.74 7.40 -0.29
C LEU A 297 -9.68 7.01 -1.34
N LEU A 298 -10.06 7.02 -2.62
CA LEU A 298 -9.19 6.61 -3.73
C LEU A 298 -7.93 7.49 -3.81
N THR A 299 -6.75 6.84 -3.80
CA THR A 299 -5.44 7.46 -3.98
C THR A 299 -4.67 6.76 -5.12
N GLY A 300 -3.62 7.38 -5.63
CA GLY A 300 -2.90 6.86 -6.79
C GLY A 300 -1.84 7.79 -7.35
N HIS A 301 -1.18 7.32 -8.40
CA HIS A 301 -0.16 8.05 -9.17
C HIS A 301 -0.50 8.12 -10.67
N ASP A 302 -1.77 7.89 -11.03
CA ASP A 302 -2.29 8.03 -12.39
C ASP A 302 -3.51 8.95 -12.39
N GLN A 303 -3.48 10.03 -13.19
CA GLN A 303 -4.57 11.01 -13.29
C GLN A 303 -5.88 10.42 -13.80
N GLU A 304 -5.83 9.61 -14.85
CA GLU A 304 -7.03 9.07 -15.48
C GLU A 304 -7.62 7.94 -14.64
N ILE A 305 -6.81 7.17 -13.90
CA ILE A 305 -7.34 6.21 -12.92
C ILE A 305 -7.98 6.94 -11.73
N LEU A 306 -7.34 8.00 -11.21
CA LEU A 306 -7.89 8.82 -10.12
C LEU A 306 -9.23 9.48 -10.48
N PHE A 307 -9.35 10.03 -11.70
CA PHE A 307 -10.59 10.61 -12.19
C PHE A 307 -11.62 9.55 -12.57
N ASN A 308 -11.30 8.65 -13.52
CA ASN A 308 -12.29 7.72 -14.06
C ASN A 308 -12.73 6.67 -13.03
N GLY A 309 -11.86 6.21 -12.14
CA GLY A 309 -12.25 5.28 -11.07
C GLY A 309 -13.24 5.91 -10.08
N GLN A 310 -13.03 7.17 -9.70
CA GLN A 310 -13.97 7.90 -8.85
C GLN A 310 -15.26 8.27 -9.61
N LYS A 311 -15.18 8.62 -10.89
CA LYS A 311 -16.34 8.83 -11.76
C LYS A 311 -17.20 7.57 -11.91
N SER A 312 -16.60 6.40 -12.18
CA SER A 312 -17.31 5.11 -12.22
C SER A 312 -18.06 4.83 -10.93
N LEU A 313 -17.44 5.13 -9.77
CA LEU A 313 -18.07 4.96 -8.46
C LEU A 313 -19.23 5.95 -8.23
N ILE A 314 -19.13 7.19 -8.71
CA ILE A 314 -20.21 8.19 -8.70
C ILE A 314 -21.38 7.72 -9.57
N GLU A 315 -21.13 7.28 -10.81
CA GLU A 315 -22.18 6.79 -11.71
C GLU A 315 -22.87 5.53 -11.18
N ALA A 316 -22.12 4.59 -10.59
CA ALA A 316 -22.69 3.44 -9.91
C ALA A 316 -23.52 3.85 -8.67
N SER A 317 -23.08 4.87 -7.93
CA SER A 317 -23.80 5.39 -6.75
C SER A 317 -25.16 5.99 -7.13
N LYS A 318 -25.24 6.76 -8.23
CA LYS A 318 -26.50 7.30 -8.77
C LYS A 318 -27.49 6.18 -9.11
N LYS A 319 -27.04 5.16 -9.84
CA LYS A 319 -27.87 4.02 -10.27
C LYS A 319 -28.36 3.17 -9.11
N ALA A 320 -27.51 2.90 -8.13
CA ALA A 320 -27.84 2.11 -6.95
C ALA A 320 -28.63 2.90 -5.89
N HIS A 321 -28.97 4.16 -6.18
CA HIS A 321 -29.73 5.08 -5.33
C HIS A 321 -29.06 5.36 -3.97
N VAL A 322 -27.73 5.45 -3.97
CA VAL A 322 -26.93 5.92 -2.84
C VAL A 322 -27.36 7.33 -2.46
N LYS A 323 -27.63 7.55 -1.16
CA LYS A 323 -28.17 8.82 -0.66
C LYS A 323 -27.10 9.90 -0.55
N ARG A 324 -25.84 9.56 -0.24
CA ARG A 324 -24.72 10.51 -0.12
C ARG A 324 -23.39 9.95 -0.66
N PHE A 325 -22.61 10.80 -1.34
CA PHE A 325 -21.26 10.51 -1.80
C PHE A 325 -20.22 11.47 -1.18
N ILE A 326 -19.27 10.93 -0.41
CA ILE A 326 -18.13 11.70 0.11
C ILE A 326 -16.94 11.48 -0.83
N THR A 327 -16.40 12.55 -1.37
CA THR A 327 -15.36 12.48 -2.41
C THR A 327 -13.93 12.29 -1.87
N SER A 328 -13.07 11.68 -2.68
CA SER A 328 -11.60 11.68 -2.48
C SER A 328 -10.97 13.00 -2.97
N VAL A 329 -11.68 14.12 -2.76
CA VAL A 329 -11.16 15.49 -2.90
C VAL A 329 -10.74 16.04 -1.53
N MET A 330 -10.30 15.14 -0.64
CA MET A 330 -9.74 15.50 0.65
C MET A 330 -8.40 16.20 0.48
N GLU A 331 -8.45 17.53 0.32
CA GLU A 331 -7.40 18.53 0.48
C GLU A 331 -7.92 19.87 -0.09
N TRP A 332 -7.72 20.96 0.67
CA TRP A 332 -7.64 22.33 0.17
C TRP A 332 -8.90 23.10 -0.31
N ILE A 333 -8.63 24.40 -0.52
CA ILE A 333 -9.51 25.52 -0.80
C ILE A 333 -8.85 26.30 -1.94
N TYR A 334 -9.61 26.54 -3.03
CA TYR A 334 -9.36 27.54 -4.07
C TYR A 334 -7.91 27.70 -4.58
N LEU A 335 -7.45 26.71 -5.34
CA LEU A 335 -6.53 26.99 -6.45
C LEU A 335 -7.25 26.76 -7.76
N GLU A 336 -7.76 27.83 -8.37
CA GLU A 336 -8.19 27.79 -9.77
C GLU A 336 -7.00 27.37 -10.62
N LEU A 337 -6.98 26.10 -11.06
CA LEU A 337 -5.99 25.63 -12.01
C LEU A 337 -6.44 26.11 -13.40
N SER A 338 -5.62 26.97 -14.00
CA SER A 338 -5.92 27.63 -15.27
C SER A 338 -5.66 26.72 -16.49
N SER A 339 -5.09 25.53 -16.23
CA SER A 339 -4.76 24.52 -17.22
C SER A 339 -4.48 23.17 -16.54
N GLU A 340 -4.52 22.09 -17.31
CA GLU A 340 -4.26 20.71 -16.87
C GLU A 340 -2.77 20.44 -16.48
N LYS A 341 -1.90 21.45 -16.58
CA LYS A 341 -0.44 21.34 -16.46
C LYS A 341 0.13 21.82 -15.13
N GLU A 342 -0.69 22.00 -14.10
CA GLU A 342 -0.32 22.83 -12.94
C GLU A 342 -0.03 22.02 -11.67
N CYS A 343 -0.78 20.96 -11.40
CA CYS A 343 -0.30 19.88 -10.53
C CYS A 343 -1.01 18.55 -10.81
N TYR A 344 -0.23 17.53 -11.19
CA TYR A 344 -0.71 16.21 -11.59
C TYR A 344 -1.65 15.53 -10.58
N TYR A 345 -1.44 15.75 -9.28
CA TYR A 345 -2.24 15.13 -8.22
C TYR A 345 -3.60 15.81 -7.98
N TYR A 346 -3.74 17.10 -8.36
CA TYR A 346 -4.91 17.93 -8.04
C TYR A 346 -5.89 18.11 -9.21
N VAL A 347 -5.43 18.07 -10.46
CA VAL A 347 -6.28 18.08 -11.66
C VAL A 347 -7.42 17.02 -11.61
N PRO A 348 -7.18 15.74 -11.25
CA PRO A 348 -8.27 14.75 -11.18
C PRO A 348 -9.23 15.01 -10.01
N LYS A 349 -8.76 15.60 -8.90
CA LYS A 349 -9.63 16.03 -7.79
C LYS A 349 -10.61 17.10 -8.27
N GLN A 350 -10.13 18.15 -8.94
CA GLN A 350 -10.96 19.24 -9.45
C GLN A 350 -11.94 18.80 -10.53
N ARG A 351 -11.53 17.89 -11.43
CA ARG A 351 -12.43 17.27 -12.41
C ARG A 351 -13.60 16.52 -11.75
N ILE A 352 -13.46 16.05 -10.50
CA ILE A 352 -14.56 15.47 -9.72
C ILE A 352 -15.42 16.54 -9.02
N GLU A 353 -14.83 17.65 -8.55
CA GLU A 353 -15.60 18.79 -8.04
C GLU A 353 -16.54 19.33 -9.12
N SER A 354 -15.99 19.72 -10.27
CA SER A 354 -16.78 20.24 -11.39
C SER A 354 -17.76 19.23 -11.96
N LEU A 355 -17.53 17.92 -11.82
CA LEU A 355 -18.50 16.89 -12.20
C LEU A 355 -19.75 16.92 -11.30
N LEU A 356 -19.57 17.05 -9.99
CA LEU A 356 -20.64 17.00 -9.00
C LEU A 356 -21.33 18.37 -8.79
N GLU A 357 -20.62 19.47 -9.03
CA GLU A 357 -21.19 20.83 -9.09
C GLU A 357 -22.15 20.98 -10.28
N ASN A 358 -21.86 20.35 -11.42
CA ASN A 358 -22.72 20.35 -12.61
C ASN A 358 -23.77 19.22 -12.59
N ASP A 359 -23.59 18.17 -11.80
CA ASP A 359 -24.53 17.04 -11.68
C ASP A 359 -24.69 16.58 -10.22
N SER A 360 -25.69 17.16 -9.55
CA SER A 360 -26.09 16.87 -8.17
C SER A 360 -27.15 15.76 -8.05
N SER A 361 -27.26 14.87 -9.03
CA SER A 361 -28.18 13.70 -8.99
C SER A 361 -27.85 12.66 -7.92
N VAL A 362 -26.70 12.79 -7.25
CA VAL A 362 -26.38 12.16 -5.96
C VAL A 362 -26.01 13.28 -4.98
N GLU A 363 -26.55 13.27 -3.75
CA GLU A 363 -26.07 14.23 -2.74
C GLU A 363 -24.58 13.98 -2.52
N HIS A 364 -23.77 15.03 -2.39
CA HIS A 364 -22.33 14.86 -2.16
C HIS A 364 -21.80 15.77 -1.06
N THR A 365 -20.60 15.47 -0.58
CA THR A 365 -19.86 16.35 0.35
C THR A 365 -18.37 16.35 -0.01
N PHE A 366 -17.80 17.55 -0.14
CA PHE A 366 -16.35 17.75 -0.23
C PHE A 366 -15.82 18.01 1.18
N ILE A 367 -14.78 17.30 1.62
CA ILE A 367 -14.18 17.49 2.95
C ILE A 367 -12.81 18.14 2.79
N ALA A 368 -12.70 19.45 3.04
CA ALA A 368 -11.43 20.16 2.94
C ALA A 368 -10.68 20.07 4.29
N THR A 369 -9.61 19.28 4.32
CA THR A 369 -8.91 18.86 5.56
C THR A 369 -7.72 19.74 5.94
N GLY A 370 -7.34 20.68 5.08
CA GLY A 370 -5.98 21.22 5.04
C GLY A 370 -4.97 20.14 4.66
N LEU A 371 -3.70 20.37 4.96
CA LEU A 371 -2.71 19.29 5.02
C LEU A 371 -3.00 18.38 6.22
N PHE A 372 -2.69 17.08 6.11
CA PHE A 372 -2.71 16.17 7.25
C PHE A 372 -1.66 16.63 8.28
N ALA A 373 -2.07 16.85 9.53
CA ALA A 373 -1.22 17.46 10.55
C ALA A 373 0.06 16.64 10.83
N GLU A 374 -0.01 15.32 10.68
CA GLU A 374 1.10 14.37 10.73
C GLU A 374 2.21 14.71 9.73
N LEU A 375 1.86 15.27 8.56
CA LEU A 375 2.82 15.62 7.51
C LEU A 375 3.60 16.91 7.84
N LEU A 376 3.14 17.78 8.74
CA LEU A 376 3.97 18.90 9.21
C LEU A 376 5.24 18.38 9.91
N PHE A 377 5.09 17.29 10.67
CA PHE A 377 6.11 16.69 11.52
C PHE A 377 7.05 15.69 10.81
N ILE A 378 7.22 15.84 9.49
CA ILE A 378 8.31 15.20 8.77
C ILE A 378 9.26 16.25 8.17
N PRO A 379 10.60 16.05 8.18
CA PRO A 379 11.58 17.07 7.78
C PRO A 379 11.35 17.64 6.37
N ARG A 380 10.78 16.84 5.45
CA ARG A 380 10.45 17.27 4.09
C ARG A 380 9.44 18.44 4.04
N PHE A 381 8.57 18.56 5.03
CA PHE A 381 7.57 19.63 5.18
C PHE A 381 7.94 20.66 6.25
N GLY A 382 9.15 20.58 6.82
CA GLY A 382 9.77 21.69 7.53
C GLY A 382 10.07 21.45 9.00
N ILE A 383 9.34 20.57 9.70
CA ILE A 383 9.64 20.25 11.10
C ILE A 383 10.48 18.97 11.15
N ASP A 384 11.74 19.11 11.53
CA ASP A 384 12.55 18.02 12.08
C ASP A 384 12.62 18.20 13.60
N ILE A 385 11.69 17.55 14.30
CA ILE A 385 11.58 17.71 15.76
C ILE A 385 12.78 17.11 16.51
N LYS A 386 13.48 16.13 15.91
CA LYS A 386 14.62 15.44 16.50
C LYS A 386 15.91 16.23 16.36
N GLN A 387 16.12 16.88 15.21
CA GLN A 387 17.19 17.87 15.01
C GLN A 387 16.82 19.25 15.58
N ARG A 388 15.58 19.42 16.07
CA ARG A 388 15.02 20.66 16.61
C ARG A 388 15.03 21.82 15.61
N ILE A 389 14.78 21.49 14.35
CA ILE A 389 14.69 22.46 13.24
C ILE A 389 13.22 22.64 12.89
N ILE A 390 12.75 23.90 12.90
CA ILE A 390 11.44 24.29 12.40
C ILE A 390 11.65 25.25 11.24
N LYS A 391 11.35 24.78 10.04
CA LYS A 391 11.44 25.54 8.80
C LYS A 391 10.04 25.84 8.28
N SER A 392 9.62 27.10 8.25
CA SER A 392 8.33 27.49 7.69
C SER A 392 8.32 27.40 6.17
N PHE A 393 7.14 27.34 5.57
CA PHE A 393 6.92 27.62 4.16
C PHE A 393 6.15 28.95 4.02
N GLY A 394 6.84 29.99 3.55
CA GLY A 394 6.38 31.38 3.65
C GLY A 394 6.64 32.01 5.03
N SER A 395 6.09 33.21 5.21
CA SER A 395 6.16 34.02 6.45
C SER A 395 5.90 33.23 7.74
N SER A 396 6.69 33.49 8.79
CA SER A 396 6.58 32.84 10.10
C SER A 396 5.27 33.09 10.84
N ASP A 397 4.62 34.24 10.59
CA ASP A 397 3.31 34.60 11.12
C ASP A 397 2.13 34.04 10.26
N MET A 398 2.42 33.25 9.22
CA MET A 398 1.38 32.64 8.38
C MET A 398 0.60 31.57 9.15
N LYS A 399 -0.73 31.70 9.16
CA LYS A 399 -1.62 30.71 9.77
C LYS A 399 -1.83 29.50 8.86
N ILE A 400 -1.78 28.32 9.45
CA ILE A 400 -2.03 27.03 8.81
C ILE A 400 -3.14 26.30 9.56
N SER A 401 -4.13 25.79 8.83
CA SER A 401 -5.18 24.91 9.36
C SER A 401 -4.89 23.48 8.89
N THR A 402 -4.82 22.54 9.83
CA THR A 402 -4.52 21.14 9.55
C THR A 402 -5.41 20.21 10.36
N THR A 403 -5.63 19.00 9.85
CA THR A 403 -6.42 17.97 10.52
C THR A 403 -5.58 16.70 10.65
N PHE A 404 -5.54 16.09 11.84
CA PHE A 404 -5.07 14.72 11.99
C PHE A 404 -6.06 13.78 11.32
N SER A 405 -5.57 12.76 10.65
CA SER A 405 -6.42 11.78 9.96
C SER A 405 -7.31 10.97 10.92
N ASP A 406 -6.87 10.73 12.15
CA ASP A 406 -7.70 10.17 13.23
C ASP A 406 -8.86 11.13 13.64
N ASP A 407 -8.68 12.45 13.52
CA ASP A 407 -9.75 13.43 13.78
C ASP A 407 -10.71 13.54 12.58
N ILE A 408 -10.21 13.41 11.34
CA ILE A 408 -11.08 13.25 10.15
C ILE A 408 -11.97 12.01 10.34
N ALA A 409 -11.37 10.90 10.76
CA ALA A 409 -12.04 9.64 11.07
C ALA A 409 -13.08 9.76 12.20
N LEU A 410 -12.79 10.56 13.22
CA LEU A 410 -13.71 10.80 14.34
C LEU A 410 -14.91 11.67 13.92
N LEU A 411 -14.68 12.71 13.10
CA LEU A 411 -15.69 13.71 12.74
C LEU A 411 -16.58 13.30 11.56
N LEU A 412 -16.06 12.53 10.61
CA LEU A 412 -16.76 12.24 9.34
C LEU A 412 -18.12 11.53 9.49
N PRO A 413 -18.31 10.54 10.39
CA PRO A 413 -19.62 9.92 10.61
C PRO A 413 -20.70 10.91 11.05
N ASP A 414 -20.37 11.85 11.94
CA ASP A 414 -21.32 12.88 12.37
C ASP A 414 -21.58 13.91 11.26
N ILE A 415 -20.55 14.31 10.49
CA ILE A 415 -20.69 15.24 9.35
C ILE A 415 -21.65 14.70 8.29
N ILE A 416 -21.57 13.39 7.97
CA ILE A 416 -22.43 12.72 6.99
C ILE A 416 -23.92 12.85 7.34
N LEU A 417 -24.25 12.85 8.63
CA LEU A 417 -25.63 12.89 9.14
C LEU A 417 -26.25 14.29 9.19
N LEU A 418 -25.47 15.35 8.89
CA LEU A 418 -25.94 16.72 8.84
C LEU A 418 -26.62 17.04 7.50
N ASP A 419 -27.62 17.92 7.53
CA ASP A 419 -28.19 18.51 6.32
C ASP A 419 -27.28 19.61 5.76
N GLU A 420 -26.55 20.32 6.63
CA GLU A 420 -25.59 21.37 6.27
C GLU A 420 -24.37 20.86 5.50
N SER A 421 -24.16 19.53 5.41
CA SER A 421 -23.10 18.91 4.60
C SER A 421 -23.58 18.45 3.22
N LYS A 422 -24.86 18.63 2.88
CA LYS A 422 -25.43 18.27 1.57
C LYS A 422 -24.99 19.23 0.48
N ASN A 423 -24.38 18.69 -0.56
CA ASN A 423 -23.87 19.41 -1.74
C ASN A 423 -22.96 20.60 -1.33
N ALA A 424 -22.13 20.38 -0.31
CA ALA A 424 -21.37 21.41 0.38
C ALA A 424 -19.90 21.02 0.57
N ARG A 425 -19.03 22.04 0.71
CA ARG A 425 -17.64 21.88 1.17
C ARG A 425 -17.56 22.13 2.67
N ILE A 426 -17.15 21.09 3.41
CA ILE A 426 -16.97 21.11 4.86
C ILE A 426 -15.47 21.22 5.17
N ASN A 427 -15.07 22.37 5.71
CA ASN A 427 -13.68 22.66 6.07
C ASN A 427 -13.39 22.15 7.49
N LEU A 428 -12.38 21.31 7.67
CA LEU A 428 -12.01 20.72 8.97
C LEU A 428 -10.64 21.19 9.42
N ALA A 429 -10.47 21.31 10.74
CA ALA A 429 -9.16 21.45 11.36
C ALA A 429 -9.15 20.81 12.75
N SER A 430 -8.09 20.06 13.07
CA SER A 430 -7.78 19.67 14.45
C SER A 430 -7.32 20.91 15.23
N PHE A 431 -6.44 21.69 14.62
CA PHE A 431 -5.96 22.96 15.14
C PHE A 431 -5.64 23.94 14.00
N THR A 432 -5.51 25.21 14.36
CA THR A 432 -5.00 26.27 13.49
C THR A 432 -3.91 27.00 14.25
N THR A 433 -2.76 27.22 13.62
CA THR A 433 -1.52 27.67 14.28
C THR A 433 -0.63 28.40 13.27
N THR A 434 0.43 29.03 13.74
CA THR A 434 1.60 29.46 12.95
C THR A 434 2.80 28.54 13.22
N PHE A 435 3.82 28.57 12.36
CA PHE A 435 5.09 27.86 12.61
C PHE A 435 5.82 28.36 13.86
N LYS A 436 5.60 29.63 14.21
CA LYS A 436 6.16 30.33 15.38
C LYS A 436 5.51 29.87 16.68
N GLU A 437 4.20 29.65 16.68
CA GLU A 437 3.48 28.99 17.79
C GLU A 437 3.87 27.52 17.94
N ILE A 438 4.06 26.78 16.83
CA ILE A 438 4.61 25.41 16.88
C ILE A 438 5.98 25.41 17.57
N GLN A 439 6.88 26.34 17.21
CA GLN A 439 8.17 26.50 17.88
C GLN A 439 7.98 26.80 19.37
N GLN A 440 7.18 27.80 19.73
CA GLN A 440 6.99 28.20 21.11
C GLN A 440 6.43 27.05 21.96
N ILE A 441 5.51 26.24 21.43
CA ILE A 441 4.98 25.05 22.11
C ILE A 441 6.08 23.99 22.28
N ALA A 442 6.86 23.70 21.25
CA ALA A 442 7.95 22.71 21.33
C ALA A 442 9.06 23.13 22.31
N GLU A 443 9.44 24.41 22.33
CA GLU A 443 10.42 24.96 23.28
C GLU A 443 9.88 24.96 24.72
N ASN A 444 8.58 25.25 24.92
CA ASN A 444 7.94 25.20 26.24
C ASN A 444 7.84 23.77 26.81
N ILE A 445 7.63 22.76 25.96
CA ILE A 445 7.52 21.36 26.39
C ILE A 445 8.91 20.73 26.64
N SER A 446 9.89 21.02 25.78
CA SER A 446 11.25 20.47 25.90
C SER A 446 12.13 21.21 26.92
N GLY A 447 11.88 22.51 27.13
CA GLY A 447 12.80 23.40 27.84
C GLY A 447 14.03 23.82 27.01
N GLU A 448 14.11 23.42 25.75
CA GLU A 448 15.28 23.59 24.87
C GLU A 448 14.94 24.45 23.65
N LYS A 449 15.94 25.12 23.07
CA LYS A 449 15.74 25.99 21.91
C LYS A 449 15.74 25.23 20.58
N PHE A 450 14.87 25.67 19.68
CA PHE A 450 14.72 25.16 18.32
C PHE A 450 15.33 26.17 17.32
N GLN A 451 15.96 25.67 16.27
CA GLN A 451 16.40 26.49 15.15
C GLN A 451 15.20 26.82 14.26
N PHE A 452 14.81 28.10 14.23
CA PHE A 452 13.81 28.58 13.27
C PHE A 452 14.47 28.97 11.94
N ILE A 453 13.85 28.60 10.82
CA ILE A 453 14.27 28.96 9.46
C ILE A 453 13.03 29.44 8.69
N GLU A 454 12.96 30.74 8.37
CA GLU A 454 11.88 31.27 7.53
C GLU A 454 12.21 31.04 6.05
N ASP A 455 11.47 30.19 5.34
CA ASP A 455 11.69 29.92 3.91
C ASP A 455 10.54 30.42 3.03
N ARG A 456 10.73 31.64 2.53
CA ARG A 456 9.80 32.32 1.62
C ARG A 456 9.95 31.92 0.14
N SER A 457 10.83 30.98 -0.22
CA SER A 457 11.04 30.58 -1.63
C SER A 457 9.76 30.05 -2.29
N TYR A 458 8.82 29.54 -1.50
CA TYR A 458 7.53 29.01 -1.95
C TYR A 458 6.45 30.07 -2.24
N GLU A 459 6.64 31.33 -1.79
CA GLU A 459 5.63 32.41 -1.91
C GLU A 459 5.39 32.83 -3.38
N ASN A 460 6.41 32.71 -4.25
CA ASN A 460 6.41 33.25 -5.62
C ASN A 460 6.66 32.19 -6.72
N LEU A 461 6.46 30.90 -6.43
CA LEU A 461 6.65 29.83 -7.43
C LEU A 461 5.53 29.84 -8.48
N THR A 462 5.91 29.70 -9.76
CA THR A 462 4.94 29.64 -10.86
C THR A 462 4.28 28.27 -10.98
N LYS A 463 3.07 28.25 -11.54
CA LYS A 463 2.32 27.02 -11.85
C LYS A 463 3.12 26.01 -12.70
N GLU A 464 4.00 26.50 -13.58
CA GLU A 464 4.92 25.67 -14.38
C GLU A 464 6.06 25.08 -13.54
N GLN A 465 6.69 25.87 -12.66
CA GLN A 465 7.73 25.37 -11.75
C GLN A 465 7.22 24.28 -10.79
N LEU A 466 5.93 24.32 -10.46
CA LEU A 466 5.27 23.35 -9.57
C LEU A 466 4.81 22.06 -10.27
N TYR A 467 4.95 21.97 -11.60
CA TYR A 467 4.54 20.77 -12.35
C TYR A 467 5.26 19.51 -11.85
N ASN A 468 4.48 18.48 -11.50
CA ASN A 468 4.91 17.25 -10.83
C ASN A 468 5.59 17.40 -9.45
N GLN A 469 5.78 18.61 -8.92
CA GLN A 469 6.42 18.87 -7.63
C GLN A 469 5.41 18.95 -6.47
N VAL A 470 4.66 17.86 -6.22
CA VAL A 470 3.50 17.83 -5.29
C VAL A 470 3.80 18.44 -3.90
N THR A 471 4.94 18.12 -3.27
CA THR A 471 5.31 18.70 -1.97
C THR A 471 5.56 20.20 -2.06
N GLU A 472 6.29 20.66 -3.06
CA GLU A 472 6.64 22.08 -3.20
C GLU A 472 5.40 22.90 -3.61
N PHE A 473 4.45 22.29 -4.34
CA PHE A 473 3.11 22.84 -4.59
C PHE A 473 2.34 23.05 -3.28
N VAL A 474 2.23 22.01 -2.44
CA VAL A 474 1.57 22.07 -1.11
C VAL A 474 2.17 23.17 -0.22
N LYS A 475 3.49 23.34 -0.24
CA LYS A 475 4.17 24.44 0.46
C LYS A 475 3.82 25.81 -0.12
N SER A 476 3.73 25.93 -1.44
CA SER A 476 3.33 27.17 -2.12
C SER A 476 1.86 27.53 -1.87
N VAL A 477 0.96 26.56 -1.67
CA VAL A 477 -0.43 26.80 -1.20
C VAL A 477 -0.41 27.52 0.16
N TYR A 478 0.28 26.95 1.15
CA TYR A 478 0.40 27.58 2.46
C TYR A 478 1.14 28.91 2.46
N ALA A 479 2.23 29.03 1.72
CA ALA A 479 3.06 30.23 1.68
C ALA A 479 2.29 31.46 1.16
N ARG A 480 1.23 31.25 0.36
CA ARG A 480 0.34 32.29 -0.15
C ARG A 480 -0.88 32.56 0.75
N GLY A 481 -1.11 31.73 1.78
CA GLY A 481 -2.20 31.86 2.74
C GLY A 481 -3.45 31.04 2.43
N ASP A 482 -3.48 30.35 1.28
CA ASP A 482 -4.62 29.52 0.80
C ASP A 482 -4.94 28.33 1.74
N GLY A 483 -4.10 28.09 2.75
CA GLY A 483 -4.24 27.02 3.73
C GLY A 483 -4.76 27.41 5.13
N TYR A 484 -5.32 28.61 5.28
CA TYR A 484 -5.99 29.05 6.52
C TYR A 484 -7.51 28.89 6.44
N PHE A 485 -8.12 28.23 7.44
CA PHE A 485 -9.56 28.15 7.60
C PHE A 485 -9.99 29.02 8.79
N ASP A 486 -10.63 30.16 8.52
CA ASP A 486 -11.02 31.13 9.56
C ASP A 486 -12.01 30.56 10.59
N LYS A 487 -12.96 29.76 10.10
CA LYS A 487 -13.99 29.10 10.90
C LYS A 487 -14.11 27.64 10.43
N PRO A 488 -13.23 26.73 10.89
CA PRO A 488 -13.36 25.31 10.59
C PRO A 488 -14.70 24.81 11.10
N PHE A 489 -15.45 24.10 10.27
CA PHE A 489 -16.84 23.72 10.51
C PHE A 489 -16.99 22.92 11.81
N ASN A 490 -16.05 22.01 12.09
CA ASN A 490 -16.01 21.25 13.33
C ASN A 490 -15.73 22.08 14.59
N LYS A 491 -15.22 23.31 14.48
CA LYS A 491 -14.99 24.22 15.62
C LYS A 491 -16.17 25.16 15.88
N VAL A 492 -17.02 25.43 14.88
CA VAL A 492 -18.18 26.34 15.00
C VAL A 492 -19.54 25.62 15.05
N HIS A 493 -19.66 24.41 14.53
CA HIS A 493 -20.93 23.68 14.49
C HIS A 493 -21.35 23.22 15.91
N PRO A 494 -22.60 23.44 16.38
CA PRO A 494 -23.01 23.20 17.77
C PRO A 494 -22.94 21.75 18.27
N ILE A 495 -22.80 20.77 17.37
CA ILE A 495 -22.58 19.36 17.73
C ILE A 495 -21.09 19.02 17.68
N LEU A 496 -20.43 19.29 16.55
CA LEU A 496 -19.04 18.88 16.31
C LEU A 496 -18.03 19.60 17.20
N SER A 497 -18.33 20.85 17.62
CA SER A 497 -17.48 21.62 18.54
C SER A 497 -17.33 21.01 19.94
N LYS A 498 -18.15 20.01 20.28
CA LYS A 498 -18.07 19.22 21.52
C LYS A 498 -17.23 17.95 21.36
N ILE A 499 -16.80 17.61 20.14
CA ILE A 499 -15.97 16.45 19.84
C ILE A 499 -14.51 16.86 20.03
N SER A 500 -13.84 16.26 21.02
CA SER A 500 -12.43 16.53 21.32
C SER A 500 -11.53 15.98 20.20
N THR A 501 -11.04 16.87 19.34
CA THR A 501 -9.97 16.58 18.38
C THR A 501 -8.60 16.59 19.06
N THR A 502 -7.64 15.85 18.51
CA THR A 502 -6.24 15.81 18.94
C THR A 502 -5.62 17.22 18.93
N THR A 503 -4.91 17.58 20.01
CA THR A 503 -4.28 18.89 20.14
C THR A 503 -2.85 18.92 19.58
N LEU A 504 -2.42 20.10 19.13
CA LEU A 504 -1.03 20.35 18.72
C LEU A 504 -0.04 20.09 19.86
N GLU A 505 -0.39 20.50 21.08
CA GLU A 505 0.46 20.35 22.26
C GLU A 505 0.69 18.87 22.61
N ASP A 506 -0.36 18.05 22.58
CA ASP A 506 -0.26 16.62 22.91
C ASP A 506 0.47 15.83 21.82
N TYR A 507 0.29 16.20 20.54
CA TYR A 507 1.07 15.59 19.46
C TYR A 507 2.56 15.97 19.53
N ILE A 508 2.89 17.21 19.91
CA ILE A 508 4.28 17.63 20.14
C ILE A 508 4.89 16.89 21.34
N LYS A 509 4.15 16.69 22.45
CA LYS A 509 4.62 15.86 23.58
C LYS A 509 4.99 14.44 23.11
N ILE A 510 4.10 13.81 22.34
CA ILE A 510 4.33 12.46 21.78
C ILE A 510 5.57 12.47 20.88
N LYS A 511 5.70 13.44 19.97
CA LYS A 511 6.81 13.55 19.03
C LYS A 511 8.15 13.98 19.66
N LEU A 512 8.14 14.56 20.86
CA LEU A 512 9.34 14.79 21.67
C LEU A 512 9.75 13.57 22.52
N SER A 513 8.82 12.64 22.77
CA SER A 513 9.14 11.31 23.34
C SER A 513 9.58 10.28 22.30
N GLU A 514 9.73 10.69 21.02
CA GLU A 514 10.23 9.87 19.91
C GLU A 514 11.62 10.30 19.43
#